data_AF-A0A3D3NTL4-F1
#
_entry.id   AF-A0A3D3NTL4-F1
#
_cell.length_a   1.000
_cell.length_b   1.000
_cell.length_c   1.000
_cell.angle_alpha   90.00
_cell.angle_beta   90.00
_cell.angle_gamma   90.00
#
_symmetry.space_group_name_H-M   'P 1'
#
loop_
_entity.id
_entity.type
_entity.pdbx_description
1 polymer ?
#
loop_
_entity_poly.entity_id
_entity_poly.type
_entity_poly.pdbx_seq_one_letter_code
_entity_poly.pdbx_strand_id
1 'polypeptide(L)'
;MKLDTATESLISLALEEDVGAGDLTALYFVPEAARSSARVVAREPGVAAGLAVAARVYEKLDPRVSVRALLADGDAFEKRGALMGIA
;
A
#
# COMPACT_ATOMS: atom_id res chain seq x y z
N MET A 1 6.14 -6.21 12.69
CA MET A 1 5.00 -6.86 13.36
C MET A 1 4.42 -7.90 12.41
N LYS A 2 4.19 -9.15 12.84
CA LYS A 2 3.49 -10.12 11.97
C LYS A 2 2.00 -9.82 12.03
N LEU A 3 1.37 -9.66 10.87
CA LEU A 3 -0.10 -9.56 10.78
C LEU A 3 -0.69 -10.92 11.10
N ASP A 4 -1.85 -10.91 11.76
CA ASP A 4 -2.57 -12.14 12.09
C ASP A 4 -3.24 -12.74 10.85
N THR A 5 -3.63 -14.01 10.96
CA THR A 5 -4.22 -14.76 9.85
C THR A 5 -5.53 -14.16 9.33
N ALA A 6 -6.34 -13.55 10.21
CA ALA A 6 -7.59 -12.93 9.77
C ALA A 6 -7.31 -11.70 8.91
N THR A 7 -6.37 -10.85 9.32
CA THR A 7 -5.91 -9.71 8.52
C THR A 7 -5.35 -10.16 7.16
N GLU A 8 -4.50 -11.19 7.12
CA GLU A 8 -3.99 -11.75 5.85
C GLU A 8 -5.08 -12.27 4.91
N SER A 9 -6.14 -12.85 5.48
CA SER A 9 -7.28 -13.37 4.70
C SER A 9 -8.09 -12.21 4.12
N LEU A 10 -8.33 -11.16 4.91
CA LEU A 10 -9.03 -9.96 4.46
C LEU A 10 -8.26 -9.23 3.36
N ILE A 11 -6.93 -9.12 3.46
CA ILE A 11 -6.10 -8.54 2.39
C ILE A 11 -6.26 -9.35 1.10
N SER A 12 -6.27 -10.68 1.18
CA SER A 12 -6.43 -11.54 -0.01
C SER A 12 -7.80 -11.33 -0.65
N LEU A 13 -8.85 -11.28 0.17
CA LEU A 13 -10.23 -11.06 -0.29
C LEU A 13 -10.39 -9.69 -0.96
N ALA A 14 -9.81 -8.65 -0.37
CA ALA A 14 -9.87 -7.29 -0.93
C ALA A 14 -9.13 -7.19 -2.28
N LEU A 15 -7.97 -7.86 -2.41
CA LEU A 15 -7.24 -7.90 -3.68
C LEU A 15 -7.99 -8.70 -4.75
N GLU A 16 -8.64 -9.81 -4.39
CA GLU A 16 -9.47 -10.59 -5.31
C GLU A 16 -10.69 -9.78 -5.79
N GLU A 17 -11.31 -9.00 -4.91
CA GLU A 17 -12.44 -8.13 -5.24
C GLU A 17 -12.06 -7.02 -6.25
N ASP A 18 -10.96 -6.30 -5.98
CA ASP A 18 -10.59 -5.10 -6.74
C ASP A 18 -9.80 -5.43 -8.02
N VAL A 19 -8.89 -6.41 -7.95
CA VAL A 19 -8.00 -6.77 -9.06
C VAL A 19 -8.47 -8.03 -9.77
N GLY A 20 -8.86 -9.08 -9.04
CA GLY A 20 -9.30 -10.36 -9.59
C GLY A 20 -8.40 -10.88 -10.71
N ALA A 21 -8.95 -10.99 -11.93
CA ALA A 21 -8.21 -11.46 -13.11
C ALA A 21 -7.16 -10.47 -13.67
N GLY A 22 -7.14 -9.22 -13.19
CA GLY A 22 -6.16 -8.20 -13.52
C GLY A 22 -6.77 -6.80 -13.74
N ASP A 23 -5.94 -5.77 -13.60
CA ASP A 23 -6.29 -4.38 -13.95
C ASP A 23 -6.10 -4.14 -15.45
N LEU A 24 -7.20 -4.16 -16.21
CA LEU A 24 -7.18 -3.92 -17.65
C LEU A 24 -6.61 -2.55 -18.02
N THR A 25 -6.84 -1.51 -17.21
CA THR A 25 -6.31 -0.18 -17.49
C THR A 25 -4.78 -0.20 -17.41
N ALA A 26 -4.23 -0.81 -16.36
CA ALA A 26 -2.78 -0.97 -16.23
C ALA A 26 -2.20 -1.85 -17.35
N LEU A 27 -2.83 -2.99 -17.66
CA LEU A 27 -2.36 -3.92 -18.70
C LEU A 27 -2.30 -3.29 -20.09
N TYR A 28 -3.25 -2.41 -20.43
CA TYR A 28 -3.28 -1.77 -21.75
C TYR A 28 -2.40 -0.52 -21.85
N PHE A 29 -2.27 0.26 -20.77
CA PHE A 29 -1.65 1.59 -20.83
C PHE A 29 -0.29 1.71 -20.14
N VAL A 30 0.10 0.75 -19.30
CA VAL A 30 1.38 0.77 -18.58
C VAL A 30 2.33 -0.28 -19.17
N PRO A 31 3.50 0.12 -19.71
CA PRO A 31 4.49 -0.84 -20.18
C PRO A 31 4.97 -1.77 -19.04
N GLU A 32 5.11 -3.07 -19.30
CA GLU A 32 5.53 -4.06 -18.30
C GLU A 32 6.90 -3.76 -17.66
N ALA A 33 7.80 -3.15 -18.43
CA ALA A 33 9.12 -2.74 -17.97
C ALA A 33 9.12 -1.40 -17.21
N ALA A 34 7.99 -0.70 -17.14
CA ALA A 34 7.92 0.57 -16.44
C ALA A 34 8.23 0.39 -14.94
N ARG A 35 8.92 1.38 -14.38
CA ARG A 35 9.22 1.47 -12.95
C ARG A 35 8.85 2.87 -12.49
N SER A 36 8.19 2.95 -11.34
CA SER A 36 7.70 4.20 -10.77
C SER A 36 7.79 4.15 -9.26
N SER A 37 8.05 5.29 -8.65
CA SER A 37 7.95 5.47 -7.20
C SER A 37 6.74 6.34 -6.86
N ALA A 38 6.14 6.09 -5.70
CA ALA A 38 5.02 6.86 -5.18
C ALA A 38 5.20 7.20 -3.69
N ARG A 39 4.38 8.14 -3.19
CA ARG A 39 4.26 8.43 -1.76
C ARG A 39 2.80 8.51 -1.36
N VAL A 40 2.49 7.93 -0.21
CA VAL A 40 1.21 8.15 0.46
C VAL A 40 1.33 9.43 1.27
N VAL A 41 0.46 10.41 0.98
CA VAL A 41 0.51 11.75 1.57
C VAL A 41 -0.82 12.08 2.23
N ALA A 42 -0.76 12.56 3.47
CA ALA A 42 -1.91 12.99 4.23
C ALA A 42 -2.60 14.21 3.60
N ARG A 43 -3.91 14.14 3.37
CA ARG A 43 -4.69 15.29 2.88
C ARG A 43 -5.19 16.19 4.02
N GLU A 44 -5.24 15.64 5.23
CA GLU A 44 -5.71 16.27 6.48
C GLU A 44 -4.79 15.83 7.63
N PRO A 45 -4.71 16.57 8.74
CA PRO A 45 -3.98 16.13 9.92
C PRO A 45 -4.65 14.91 10.59
N GLY A 46 -3.88 14.09 11.28
CA GLY A 46 -4.39 12.87 11.90
C GLY A 46 -3.34 12.06 12.66
N VAL A 47 -3.66 10.81 12.93
CA VAL A 47 -2.78 9.83 13.59
C VAL A 47 -2.62 8.61 12.69
N ALA A 48 -1.39 8.16 12.50
CA ALA A 48 -1.08 7.02 11.65
C ALA A 48 -1.64 5.73 12.23
N ALA A 49 -2.27 4.91 11.40
CA ALA A 49 -2.75 3.59 11.78
C ALA A 49 -2.82 2.69 10.54
N GLY A 50 -2.44 1.42 10.70
CA GLY A 50 -2.53 0.42 9.64
C GLY A 50 -1.42 0.52 8.59
N LEU A 51 -0.31 1.22 8.85
CA LEU A 51 0.77 1.36 7.87
C LEU A 51 1.40 -0.01 7.51
N ALA A 52 1.45 -0.93 8.47
CA ALA A 52 1.90 -2.31 8.23
C ALA A 52 0.92 -3.10 7.35
N VAL A 53 -0.39 -2.87 7.50
CA VAL A 53 -1.43 -3.50 6.66
C VAL A 53 -1.31 -2.98 5.23
N ALA A 54 -1.19 -1.66 5.06
CA ALA A 54 -1.00 -1.04 3.75
C ALA A 54 0.27 -1.55 3.05
N ALA A 55 1.39 -1.66 3.77
CA ALA A 55 2.63 -2.22 3.22
C ALA A 55 2.43 -3.67 2.74
N ARG A 56 1.73 -4.48 3.54
CA ARG A 56 1.45 -5.88 3.19
C ARG A 56 0.61 -6.03 1.93
N VAL A 57 -0.33 -5.12 1.67
CA VAL A 57 -1.13 -5.12 0.43
C VAL A 57 -0.23 -5.01 -0.80
N TYR A 58 0.69 -4.05 -0.82
CA TYR A 58 1.65 -3.89 -1.93
C TYR A 58 2.57 -5.11 -2.09
N GLU A 59 3.13 -5.62 -0.98
CA GLU A 59 3.98 -6.81 -1.00
C GLU A 59 3.25 -8.06 -1.49
N LYS A 60 1.93 -8.15 -1.27
CA LYS A 60 1.10 -9.27 -1.75
C LYS A 60 0.75 -9.12 -3.22
N LEU A 61 0.59 -7.89 -3.71
CA LEU A 61 0.32 -7.59 -5.11
C LEU A 61 1.55 -7.87 -5.99
N ASP A 62 2.72 -7.40 -5.58
CA ASP A 62 3.99 -7.70 -6.25
C ASP A 62 5.14 -7.76 -5.22
N PRO A 63 5.78 -8.93 -5.02
CA PRO A 63 6.86 -9.09 -4.05
C PRO A 63 8.14 -8.29 -4.39
N ARG A 64 8.21 -7.68 -5.58
CA ARG A 64 9.34 -6.82 -5.99
C ARG A 64 9.17 -5.37 -5.51
N VAL A 65 7.97 -4.96 -5.10
CA VAL A 65 7.71 -3.60 -4.62
C VAL A 65 8.33 -3.42 -3.25
N SER A 66 9.08 -2.33 -3.08
CA SER A 66 9.62 -1.91 -1.79
C SER A 66 8.71 -0.86 -1.16
N VAL A 67 8.21 -1.17 0.03
CA VAL A 67 7.41 -0.21 0.81
C VAL A 67 8.15 0.17 2.08
N ARG A 68 8.17 1.48 2.36
CA ARG A 68 8.74 2.04 3.59
C ARG A 68 7.71 2.92 4.28
N ALA A 69 7.28 2.52 5.46
CA ALA A 69 6.59 3.42 6.38
C ALA A 69 7.55 4.51 6.86
N LEU A 70 7.11 5.76 6.82
CA LEU A 70 7.87 6.94 7.27
C LEU A 70 7.48 7.37 8.70
N LEU A 71 6.38 6.80 9.20
CA LEU A 71 5.84 6.98 10.54
C LEU A 71 5.56 5.61 11.16
N ALA A 72 5.41 5.56 12.48
CA ALA A 72 4.84 4.43 13.19
C ALA A 72 3.34 4.62 13.42
N ASP A 73 2.59 3.52 13.56
CA ASP A 73 1.21 3.60 14.01
C ASP A 73 1.17 4.27 15.41
N GLY A 74 0.27 5.25 15.58
CA GLY A 74 0.18 6.12 16.74
C GLY A 74 0.87 7.48 16.58
N ASP A 75 1.72 7.66 15.57
CA ASP A 75 2.34 8.96 15.31
C ASP A 75 1.32 9.97 14.76
N ALA A 76 1.32 11.17 15.32
CA ALA A 76 0.56 12.29 14.75
C ALA A 76 1.24 12.84 13.50
N PHE A 77 0.45 13.30 12.54
CA PHE A 77 0.93 13.96 11.33
C PHE A 77 0.06 15.14 10.94
N GLU A 78 0.66 16.07 10.21
CA GLU A 78 -0.02 17.24 9.67
C GLU A 78 -0.46 17.04 8.22
N LYS A 79 -1.32 17.94 7.74
CA LYS A 79 -1.67 18.01 6.31
C LYS A 79 -0.41 18.07 5.44
N ARG A 80 -0.40 17.29 4.35
CA ARG A 80 0.72 17.05 3.43
C ARG A 80 1.89 16.25 4.02
N GLY A 81 1.78 15.72 5.23
CA GLY A 81 2.75 14.79 5.79
C GLY A 81 2.87 13.52 4.94
N ALA A 82 4.09 13.08 4.66
CA ALA A 82 4.33 11.82 3.94
C ALA A 82 4.27 10.66 4.93
N LEU A 83 3.40 9.69 4.66
CA LEU A 83 3.15 8.54 5.55
C LEU A 83 3.98 7.32 5.13
N MET A 84 4.10 7.09 3.82
CA MET A 84 4.79 5.94 3.25
C MET A 84 5.45 6.30 1.91
N GLY A 85 6.58 5.67 1.61
CA GLY A 85 7.20 5.63 0.29
C GLY A 85 7.05 4.25 -0.35
N ILE A 86 6.84 4.22 -1.66
CA ILE A 86 6.68 3.01 -2.48
C ILE A 86 7.64 3.14 -3.66
N ALA A 87 8.41 2.09 -3.95
CA ALA A 87 9.38 2.06 -5.05
C ALA A 87 9.47 0.67 -5.69
#